data_AF-A0A7U4GE75-F1
#
_entry.id   AF-A0A7U4GE75-F1
#
_cell.length_a   1.000
_cell.length_b   1.000
_cell.length_c   1.000
_cell.angle_alpha   90.00
_cell.angle_beta   90.00
_cell.angle_gamma   90.00
#
_symmetry.space_group_name_H-M   'P 1'
#
loop_
_entity.id
_entity.type
_entity.pdbx_description
1 polymer ?
#
loop_
_entity_poly.entity_id
_entity_poly.type
_entity_poly.pdbx_seq_one_letter_code
_entity_poly.pdbx_strand_id
1 'polypeptide(L)'
;MSKWRVVLVALMGTAFLFLLLNRNHLANKVDKTEAELVNERATNVSLGNIIDVYQVNDATNRAAIARQLENERKLRNESEDRLKRFLAAASDDKCAIQRMPDASINILRE
;
A
#
# COMPACT_ATOMS: atom_id res chain seq x y z
N MET A 1 33.01 39.84 -57.80
CA MET A 1 33.32 39.56 -56.38
C MET A 1 34.62 38.77 -56.29
N SER A 2 35.54 39.13 -55.40
CA SER A 2 36.78 38.35 -55.18
C SER A 2 36.43 36.93 -54.70
N LYS A 3 37.08 35.90 -55.26
CA LYS A 3 36.84 34.48 -54.95
C LYS A 3 36.89 34.19 -53.45
N TRP A 4 37.72 34.93 -52.70
CA TRP A 4 37.84 34.85 -51.25
C TRP A 4 36.57 35.20 -50.49
N ARG A 5 35.78 36.18 -50.97
CA ARG A 5 34.52 36.56 -50.32
C ARG A 5 33.47 35.45 -50.43
N VAL A 6 33.45 34.74 -51.56
CA VAL A 6 32.52 33.61 -51.79
C VAL A 6 32.84 32.45 -50.84
N VAL A 7 34.13 32.12 -50.66
CA VAL A 7 34.57 31.07 -49.73
C VAL A 7 34.21 31.40 -48.28
N LEU A 8 34.45 32.64 -47.84
CA LEU A 8 34.10 33.08 -46.49
C LEU A 8 32.60 33.00 -46.20
N VAL A 9 31.76 33.46 -47.15
CA VAL A 9 30.30 33.40 -47.00
C VAL A 9 29.82 31.94 -46.97
N ALA A 10 30.39 31.07 -47.79
CA ALA A 10 30.05 29.64 -47.77
C ALA A 10 30.41 28.98 -46.42
N LEU A 11 31.59 29.27 -45.86
CA LEU A 11 32.01 28.77 -44.55
C LEU A 11 31.13 29.29 -43.41
N MET A 12 30.75 30.57 -43.44
CA MET A 12 29.83 31.11 -42.45
C MET A 12 28.44 30.49 -42.57
N GLY A 13 27.96 30.28 -43.80
CA GLY A 13 26.67 29.62 -44.05
C GLY A 13 26.63 28.19 -43.52
N THR A 14 27.69 27.40 -43.77
CA THR A 14 27.77 26.02 -43.26
C THR A 14 27.90 25.97 -41.75
N ALA A 15 28.71 26.85 -41.14
CA ALA A 15 28.83 26.95 -39.69
C ALA A 15 27.50 27.33 -39.03
N PHE A 16 26.78 28.29 -39.62
CA PHE A 16 25.47 28.73 -39.12
C PHE A 16 24.43 27.61 -39.22
N LEU A 17 24.40 26.89 -40.35
CA LEU A 17 23.51 25.74 -40.53
C LEU A 17 23.79 24.64 -39.50
N PHE A 18 25.07 24.34 -39.27
CA PHE A 18 25.48 23.34 -38.27
C PHE A 18 25.04 23.73 -36.85
N LEU A 19 25.19 24.99 -36.46
CA LEU A 19 24.73 25.49 -35.17
C LEU A 19 23.20 25.39 -35.02
N LEU A 20 22.44 25.70 -36.07
CA LEU A 20 20.98 25.58 -36.07
C LEU A 20 20.53 24.12 -35.92
N LEU A 21 21.14 23.20 -36.69
CA LEU A 21 20.83 21.77 -36.60
C LEU A 21 21.17 21.22 -35.22
N ASN A 22 22.31 21.61 -34.66
CA ASN A 22 22.72 21.20 -33.32
C ASN A 22 21.76 21.74 -32.26
N ARG A 23 21.38 23.02 -32.33
CA ARG A 23 20.38 23.61 -31.42
C ARG A 23 19.05 22.87 -31.48
N ASN A 24 18.57 22.54 -32.67
CA ASN A 24 17.32 21.81 -32.85
C ASN A 24 17.39 20.38 -32.28
N HIS A 25 18.52 19.70 -32.51
CA HIS A 25 18.74 18.37 -31.94
C HIS A 25 18.79 18.39 -30.41
N LEU A 26 19.49 19.37 -29.81
CA LEU A 26 19.54 19.54 -28.36
C LEU A 26 18.16 19.86 -27.79
N ALA A 27 17.43 20.80 -28.40
CA ALA A 27 16.08 21.16 -27.95
C ALA A 27 15.15 19.94 -27.95
N ASN A 28 15.14 19.17 -29.05
CA ASN A 28 14.33 17.95 -29.13
C ASN A 28 14.74 16.89 -28.10
N LYS A 29 16.04 16.79 -27.75
CA LYS A 29 16.49 15.88 -26.69
C LYS A 29 15.99 16.34 -25.32
N VAL A 30 16.09 17.64 -25.03
CA VAL A 30 15.61 18.24 -23.78
C VAL A 30 14.10 18.02 -23.64
N ASP A 31 13.31 18.37 -24.66
CA ASP A 31 11.86 18.21 -24.64
C ASP A 31 11.43 16.75 -24.37
N LYS A 32 12.11 15.78 -24.99
CA LYS A 32 11.87 14.36 -24.75
C LYS A 32 12.20 13.95 -23.32
N THR A 33 13.36 14.36 -22.82
CA THR A 33 13.76 14.04 -21.43
C THR A 33 12.84 14.70 -20.41
N GLU A 34 12.37 15.92 -20.65
CA GLU A 34 11.42 16.59 -19.78
C GLU A 34 10.07 15.89 -19.79
N ALA A 35 9.59 15.47 -20.96
CA ALA A 35 8.35 14.70 -21.06
C ALA A 35 8.43 13.36 -20.31
N GLU A 36 9.55 12.63 -20.44
CA GLU A 36 9.81 11.39 -19.70
C GLU A 36 9.85 11.64 -18.19
N LEU A 37 10.59 12.66 -17.74
CA LEU A 37 10.69 13.03 -16.33
C LEU A 37 9.34 13.47 -15.73
N VAL A 38 8.50 14.19 -16.48
CA VAL A 38 7.15 14.57 -16.05
C VAL A 38 6.29 13.32 -15.87
N ASN A 39 6.36 12.37 -16.80
CA ASN A 39 5.62 11.12 -16.72
C ASN A 39 6.08 10.23 -15.53
N GLU A 40 7.40 10.11 -15.33
CA GLU A 40 7.96 9.42 -14.17
C GLU A 40 7.56 10.09 -12.87
N ARG A 41 7.59 11.43 -12.81
CA ARG A 41 7.16 12.18 -11.63
C ARG A 41 5.68 11.94 -11.32
N ALA A 42 4.81 11.95 -12.33
CA ALA A 42 3.39 11.66 -12.16
C ALA A 42 3.16 10.25 -11.62
N THR A 43 3.92 9.27 -12.15
CA THR A 43 3.91 7.88 -11.68
C THR A 43 4.38 7.79 -10.22
N ASN A 44 5.49 8.44 -9.87
CA ASN A 44 6.02 8.44 -8.51
C ASN A 44 5.07 9.10 -7.50
N VAL A 45 4.37 10.16 -7.88
CA VAL A 45 3.32 10.77 -7.04
C VAL A 45 2.16 9.80 -6.83
N SER A 46 1.73 9.12 -7.90
CA SER A 46 0.67 8.09 -7.79
C SER A 46 1.08 6.96 -6.85
N LEU A 47 2.30 6.42 -7.01
CA LEU A 47 2.83 5.39 -6.13
C LEU A 47 2.98 5.88 -4.69
N GLY A 48 3.42 7.12 -4.47
CA GLY A 48 3.50 7.74 -3.14
C GLY A 48 2.14 7.80 -2.46
N ASN A 49 1.11 8.27 -3.17
CA ASN A 49 -0.27 8.32 -2.64
C ASN A 49 -0.79 6.91 -2.28
N ILE A 50 -0.47 5.90 -3.09
CA ILE A 50 -0.84 4.51 -2.79
C ILE A 50 -0.15 4.05 -1.50
N ILE A 51 1.15 4.29 -1.36
CA ILE A 51 1.92 3.93 -0.15
C ILE A 51 1.31 4.58 1.09
N ASP A 52 0.97 5.88 1.02
CA ASP A 52 0.36 6.61 2.13
C ASP A 52 -0.96 5.97 2.57
N VAL A 53 -1.83 5.60 1.62
CA VAL A 53 -3.10 4.90 1.91
C VAL A 53 -2.84 3.54 2.56
N TYR A 54 -1.91 2.76 2.04
CA TYR A 54 -1.57 1.45 2.61
C TYR A 54 -1.02 1.56 4.03
N GLN A 55 -0.21 2.59 4.32
CA GLN A 55 0.34 2.81 5.64
C GLN A 55 -0.74 3.15 6.67
N VAL A 56 -1.70 4.01 6.30
CA VAL A 56 -2.87 4.31 7.15
C VAL A 56 -3.70 3.06 7.37
N ASN A 57 -3.98 2.29 6.31
CA ASN A 57 -4.76 1.06 6.41
C ASN A 57 -4.09 0.03 7.34
N ASP A 58 -2.79 -0.19 7.21
CA ASP A 58 -2.03 -1.10 8.08
C ASP A 58 -2.06 -0.63 9.55
N ALA A 59 -1.90 0.67 9.81
CA ALA A 59 -2.06 1.23 11.15
C ALA A 59 -3.47 0.99 11.72
N THR A 60 -4.52 1.20 10.92
CA THR A 60 -5.90 0.93 11.34
C THR A 60 -6.16 -0.55 11.58
N ASN A 61 -5.60 -1.43 10.75
CA ASN A 61 -5.75 -2.87 10.88
C ASN A 61 -5.07 -3.39 12.14
N ARG A 62 -3.84 -2.93 12.44
CA ARG A 62 -3.17 -3.23 13.71
C ARG A 62 -4.00 -2.77 14.91
N ALA A 63 -4.59 -1.58 14.85
CA ALA A 63 -5.45 -1.08 15.91
C ALA A 63 -6.74 -1.90 16.06
N ALA A 64 -7.34 -2.37 14.96
CA ALA A 64 -8.51 -3.24 14.98
C ALA A 64 -8.18 -4.60 15.60
N ILE A 65 -7.06 -5.23 15.19
CA ILE A 65 -6.59 -6.51 15.74
C ILE A 65 -6.30 -6.38 17.23
N ALA A 66 -5.66 -5.28 17.66
CA ALA A 66 -5.39 -5.04 19.08
C ALA A 66 -6.69 -4.99 19.91
N ARG A 67 -7.71 -4.27 19.42
CA ARG A 67 -9.04 -4.20 20.06
C ARG A 67 -9.74 -5.56 20.08
N GLN A 68 -9.67 -6.32 18.98
CA GLN A 68 -10.25 -7.66 18.92
C GLN A 68 -9.59 -8.59 19.93
N LEU A 69 -8.26 -8.57 20.01
CA LEU A 69 -7.50 -9.41 20.94
C LEU A 69 -7.81 -9.07 22.40
N GLU A 70 -7.96 -7.79 22.72
CA GLU A 70 -8.38 -7.35 24.05
C GLU A 70 -9.79 -7.83 24.40
N ASN A 71 -10.74 -7.69 23.46
CA ASN A 71 -12.10 -8.18 23.64
C ASN A 71 -12.15 -9.70 23.84
N GLU A 72 -11.40 -10.47 23.05
CA GLU A 72 -11.32 -11.92 23.21
C GLU A 72 -10.74 -12.33 24.56
N ARG A 73 -9.69 -11.64 25.03
CA ARG A 73 -9.12 -11.88 26.37
C ARG A 73 -10.15 -11.59 27.47
N LYS A 74 -10.88 -10.48 27.36
CA LYS A 74 -11.93 -10.14 28.33
C LYS A 74 -13.04 -11.18 28.34
N LEU A 75 -13.49 -11.60 27.15
CA LEU A 75 -14.57 -12.59 27.01
C LEU A 75 -14.16 -13.96 27.57
N ARG A 76 -12.91 -14.38 27.32
CA ARG A 76 -12.36 -15.62 27.91
C ARG A 76 -12.33 -15.55 29.44
N ASN A 77 -11.81 -14.46 29.99
CA ASN A 77 -11.74 -14.29 31.44
C ASN A 77 -13.14 -14.28 32.08
N GLU A 78 -14.09 -13.57 31.49
CA GLU A 78 -15.47 -13.54 31.98
C GLU A 78 -16.16 -14.91 31.86
N SER A 79 -15.91 -15.63 30.77
CA SER A 79 -16.41 -17.00 30.58
C SER A 79 -15.85 -17.95 31.64
N GLU A 80 -14.55 -17.88 31.92
CA GLU A 80 -13.91 -18.69 32.96
C GLU A 80 -14.47 -18.38 34.35
N ASP A 81 -14.68 -17.10 34.68
CA ASP A 81 -15.26 -16.71 35.97
C ASP A 81 -16.72 -17.13 36.12
N ARG A 82 -17.50 -17.07 35.04
CA ARG A 82 -18.88 -17.60 35.02
C ARG A 82 -18.88 -19.12 35.18
N LEU A 83 -17.99 -19.83 34.50
CA LEU A 83 -17.86 -21.28 34.61
C LEU A 83 -17.46 -21.70 36.03
N LYS A 84 -16.49 -21.03 36.66
CA LYS A 84 -16.11 -21.28 38.05
C LYS A 84 -17.28 -21.08 39.00
N ARG A 85 -18.04 -19.99 38.85
CA ARG A 85 -19.25 -19.73 39.66
C ARG A 85 -20.33 -20.79 39.46
N PHE A 86 -20.54 -21.23 38.21
CA PHE A 86 -21.47 -22.31 37.91
C PHE A 86 -21.05 -23.62 38.59
N LEU A 87 -19.79 -24.03 38.45
CA LEU A 87 -19.26 -25.25 39.07
C LEU A 87 -19.32 -25.19 40.60
N ALA A 88 -19.04 -24.03 41.20
CA ALA A 88 -19.16 -23.84 42.64
C ALA A 88 -20.61 -23.93 43.13
N ALA A 89 -21.58 -23.39 42.38
CA ALA A 89 -23.00 -23.49 42.72
C ALA A 89 -23.58 -24.90 42.47
N ALA A 90 -23.03 -25.62 41.49
CA ALA A 90 -23.45 -26.96 41.10
C ALA A 90 -22.71 -28.08 41.86
N SER A 91 -21.85 -27.76 42.85
CA SER A 91 -20.94 -28.71 43.49
C SER A 91 -21.62 -29.93 44.10
N ASP A 92 -22.86 -29.77 44.57
CA ASP A 92 -23.64 -30.83 45.21
C ASP A 92 -24.56 -31.58 44.23
N ASP A 93 -24.70 -31.10 42.99
CA ASP A 93 -25.53 -31.69 41.94
C ASP A 93 -24.66 -32.49 40.95
N LYS A 94 -24.61 -33.82 41.15
CA LYS A 94 -23.87 -34.75 40.29
C LYS A 94 -24.35 -34.74 38.83
N CYS A 95 -25.63 -34.42 38.57
CA CYS A 95 -26.16 -34.36 37.21
C CYS A 95 -25.69 -33.09 36.49
N ALA A 96 -25.53 -31.97 37.20
CA ALA A 96 -25.12 -30.69 36.62
C ALA A 96 -23.61 -30.60 36.29
N ILE A 97 -22.76 -31.33 37.03
CA ILE A 97 -21.30 -31.36 36.78
C ILE A 97 -20.93 -32.34 35.67
N GLN A 98 -21.76 -33.36 35.43
CA GLN A 98 -21.47 -34.40 34.46
C GLN A 98 -21.60 -33.85 33.03
N ARG A 99 -20.56 -34.09 32.21
CA ARG A 99 -20.57 -33.69 30.80
C ARG A 99 -21.79 -34.32 30.11
N MET A 100 -22.63 -33.49 29.52
CA MET A 100 -23.80 -33.95 28.77
C MET A 100 -23.36 -34.94 27.68
N PRO A 101 -23.97 -36.13 27.57
CA PRO A 101 -23.59 -37.12 26.57
C PRO A 101 -23.65 -36.55 25.16
N ASP A 102 -22.65 -36.85 24.32
CA ASP A 102 -22.58 -36.31 22.95
C ASP A 102 -23.82 -36.65 22.12
N ALA A 103 -24.45 -37.81 22.37
CA ALA A 103 -25.71 -38.21 21.74
C ALA A 103 -26.86 -37.22 22.02
N SER A 104 -26.92 -36.67 23.23
CA SER A 104 -27.94 -35.67 23.61
C SER A 104 -27.60 -34.26 23.14
N ILE A 105 -26.31 -33.94 22.93
CA ILE A 105 -25.91 -32.66 22.31
C ILE A 105 -26.30 -32.64 20.83
N ASN A 106 -26.20 -33.78 20.14
CA ASN A 106 -26.56 -33.87 18.73
C ASN A 106 -28.06 -33.60 18.49
N ILE A 107 -28.92 -33.99 19.43
CA ILE A 107 -30.38 -33.72 19.39
C ILE A 107 -30.70 -32.23 19.53
N LEU A 108 -29.85 -31.45 20.23
CA LEU A 108 -30.06 -30.00 20.44
C LEU A 108 -29.49 -29.12 19.32
N ARG A 109 -28.70 -29.70 18.41
CA ARG A 109 -28.04 -29.00 17.30
C ARG A 109 -28.84 -29.11 15.99
N GLU A 110 -29.91 -29.91 15.98
CA GLU A 110 -30.85 -30.11 14.87
C GLU A 110 -32.14 -29.31 15.10
#